data_AF-A0A1L8I6Y2-F1
#
_entry.id   AF-A0A1L8I6Y2-F1
#
_cell.length_a   1.000
_cell.length_b   1.000
_cell.length_c   1.000
_cell.angle_alpha   90.00
_cell.angle_beta   90.00
_cell.angle_gamma   90.00
#
_symmetry.space_group_name_H-M   'P 1'
#
loop_
_entity.id
_entity.type
_entity.pdbx_description
1 polymer ?
#
loop_
_entity_poly.entity_id
_entity_poly.type
_entity_poly.pdbx_seq_one_letter_code
_entity_poly.pdbx_strand_id
1 'polypeptide(L)'
;MKRVVTCLYQRDNHVLLLQKPKRGWWSCPGGKMEPAETILETVHREFREETGLDVIAPQLRGVFTVVVSGPAEPPQEWMHFFFYARAASGQLVTESQEGKLAWHPVDQLHHLPMAEGDRLILQHVLRHDQLLVGRFHYTSDFQLLDYSLVEAEQPQYVPSSK
;
A
#
# COMPACT_ATOMS: atom_id res chain seq x y z
N MET A 1 -9.04 15.27 -6.23
CA MET A 1 -8.06 14.21 -6.53
C MET A 1 -8.18 13.10 -5.49
N LYS A 2 -8.34 11.85 -5.92
CA LYS A 2 -8.42 10.70 -5.01
C LYS A 2 -7.02 10.42 -4.44
N ARG A 3 -6.95 10.06 -3.15
CA ARG A 3 -5.71 9.71 -2.43
C ARG A 3 -5.98 8.41 -1.67
N VAL A 4 -5.08 7.46 -1.81
CA VAL A 4 -5.18 6.12 -1.23
C VAL A 4 -3.93 5.88 -0.39
N VAL A 5 -4.10 5.24 0.75
CA VAL A 5 -3.01 4.86 1.64
C VAL A 5 -3.10 3.37 1.91
N THR A 6 -1.96 2.66 1.86
CA THR A 6 -1.88 1.25 2.26
C THR A 6 -0.68 1.03 3.17
N CYS A 7 -0.72 0.01 4.02
CA CYS A 7 0.39 -0.35 4.89
C CYS A 7 0.77 -1.82 4.75
N LEU A 8 2.05 -2.10 4.50
CA LEU A 8 2.60 -3.43 4.63
C LEU A 8 3.08 -3.64 6.07
N TYR A 9 2.41 -4.51 6.80
CA TYR A 9 2.86 -4.94 8.12
C TYR A 9 3.64 -6.25 8.02
N GLN A 10 4.91 -6.24 8.41
CA GLN A 10 5.77 -7.42 8.46
C GLN A 10 6.07 -7.83 9.91
N ARG A 11 5.89 -9.12 10.22
CA ARG A 11 6.28 -9.75 11.49
C ARG A 11 6.79 -11.16 11.24
N ASP A 12 7.88 -11.57 11.89
CA ASP A 12 8.42 -12.94 11.84
C ASP A 12 8.60 -13.49 10.41
N ASN A 13 9.14 -12.67 9.50
CA ASN A 13 9.29 -12.95 8.07
C ASN A 13 7.99 -13.28 7.31
N HIS A 14 6.84 -12.88 7.86
CA HIS A 14 5.54 -12.90 7.22
C HIS A 14 5.02 -11.48 7.04
N VAL A 15 4.15 -11.30 6.06
CA VAL A 15 3.40 -10.06 5.85
C VAL A 15 1.91 -10.29 5.95
N LEU A 16 1.19 -9.32 6.50
CA LEU A 16 -0.26 -9.36 6.57
C LEU A 16 -0.85 -8.77 5.30
N LEU A 17 -1.67 -9.54 4.59
CA LEU A 17 -2.36 -9.11 3.38
C LEU A 17 -3.87 -9.35 3.50
N LEU A 18 -4.63 -8.60 2.72
CA LEU A 18 -6.08 -8.66 2.61
C LEU A 18 -6.47 -9.17 1.21
N GLN A 19 -7.38 -10.14 1.14
CA GLN A 19 -7.97 -10.61 -0.11
C GLN A 19 -9.42 -10.11 -0.24
N LYS A 20 -9.66 -9.20 -1.18
CA LYS A 20 -11.02 -8.72 -1.47
C LYS A 20 -11.82 -9.75 -2.28
N PRO A 21 -13.12 -9.94 -2.01
CA PRO A 21 -13.90 -11.05 -2.57
C PRO A 21 -14.08 -11.01 -4.10
N LYS A 22 -13.98 -9.85 -4.74
CA LYS A 22 -14.31 -9.68 -6.17
C LYS A 22 -13.31 -10.28 -7.15
N ARG A 23 -12.00 -10.24 -6.85
CA ARG A 23 -10.93 -10.65 -7.80
C ARG A 23 -10.03 -11.76 -7.26
N GLY A 24 -10.15 -12.10 -5.97
CA GLY A 24 -9.23 -13.03 -5.32
C GLY A 24 -7.78 -12.53 -5.26
N TRP A 25 -7.54 -11.25 -5.57
CA TRP A 25 -6.22 -10.64 -5.48
C TRP A 25 -5.95 -10.21 -4.04
N TRP A 26 -4.69 -10.37 -3.63
CA TRP A 26 -4.15 -9.90 -2.37
C TRP A 26 -3.61 -8.48 -2.51
N SER A 27 -3.88 -7.66 -1.52
CA SER A 27 -3.34 -6.29 -1.40
C SER A 27 -2.95 -6.00 0.04
N CYS A 28 -2.14 -4.96 0.24
CA CYS A 28 -1.91 -4.43 1.59
C CYS A 28 -3.22 -3.81 2.12
N PRO A 29 -3.52 -3.95 3.42
CA PRO A 29 -4.64 -3.24 4.04
C PRO A 29 -4.48 -1.73 3.93
N GLY A 30 -5.60 -1.04 3.80
CA GLY A 30 -5.68 0.41 3.66
C GLY A 30 -6.81 0.87 2.75
N GLY A 31 -6.99 2.18 2.64
CA GLY A 31 -8.11 2.74 1.91
C GLY A 31 -7.96 4.21 1.56
N LYS A 32 -9.10 4.90 1.44
CA LYS A 32 -9.14 6.25 0.90
C LYS A 32 -8.97 7.27 2.03
N MET A 33 -8.19 8.29 1.74
CA MET A 33 -8.03 9.43 2.65
C MET A 33 -9.30 10.26 2.70
N GLU A 34 -9.80 10.51 3.90
CA GLU A 34 -10.97 11.36 4.15
C GLU A 34 -10.60 12.86 4.09
N PRO A 35 -11.60 13.76 3.97
CA PRO A 35 -11.34 15.19 4.05
C PRO A 35 -10.64 15.57 5.35
N ALA A 36 -9.62 16.43 5.24
CA ALA A 36 -8.81 16.95 6.35
C ALA A 36 -7.89 15.95 7.08
N GLU A 37 -7.84 14.68 6.69
CA GLU A 37 -6.83 13.74 7.20
C GLU A 37 -5.45 14.00 6.61
N THR A 38 -4.42 13.77 7.41
CA THR A 38 -3.06 13.50 6.94
C THR A 38 -2.93 12.05 6.48
N ILE A 39 -1.92 11.76 5.65
CA ILE A 39 -1.62 10.38 5.24
C ILE A 39 -1.30 9.45 6.43
N LEU A 40 -0.82 10.01 7.55
CA LEU A 40 -0.57 9.26 8.78
C LEU A 40 -1.87 8.94 9.51
N GLU A 41 -2.79 9.89 9.62
CA GLU A 41 -4.11 9.63 10.23
C GLU A 41 -4.88 8.57 9.44
N THR A 42 -4.88 8.68 8.09
CA THR A 42 -5.53 7.69 7.23
C THR A 42 -4.93 6.30 7.38
N VAL A 43 -3.59 6.14 7.43
CA VAL A 43 -2.99 4.80 7.57
C VAL A 43 -3.35 4.16 8.90
N HIS A 44 -3.40 4.94 9.99
CA HIS A 44 -3.79 4.40 11.30
C HIS A 44 -5.27 4.00 11.33
N ARG A 45 -6.17 4.87 10.83
CA ARG A 45 -7.61 4.58 10.79
C ARG A 45 -7.93 3.36 9.93
N GLU A 46 -7.54 3.39 8.66
CA GLU A 46 -7.86 2.32 7.69
C GLU A 46 -7.27 0.99 8.11
N PHE A 47 -6.02 0.97 8.57
CA PHE A 47 -5.38 -0.28 8.98
C PHE A 47 -6.08 -0.88 10.21
N ARG A 48 -6.52 -0.06 11.16
CA ARG A 48 -7.28 -0.51 12.31
C ARG A 48 -8.67 -1.01 11.92
N GLU A 49 -9.37 -0.30 11.05
CA GLU A 49 -10.71 -0.70 10.57
C GLU A 49 -10.68 -2.04 9.83
N GLU A 50 -9.69 -2.23 8.96
CA GLU A 50 -9.59 -3.45 8.16
C GLU A 50 -8.99 -4.64 8.94
N THR A 51 -8.12 -4.40 9.93
CA THR A 51 -7.34 -5.48 10.57
C THR A 51 -7.53 -5.65 12.08
N GLY A 52 -8.13 -4.67 12.76
CA GLY A 52 -8.17 -4.63 14.23
C GLY A 52 -6.83 -4.30 14.90
N LEU A 53 -5.80 -3.98 14.12
CA LEU A 53 -4.46 -3.65 14.61
C LEU A 53 -4.16 -2.15 14.45
N ASP A 54 -3.46 -1.59 15.43
CA ASP A 54 -2.87 -0.26 15.36
C ASP A 54 -1.38 -0.39 15.02
N VAL A 55 -0.98 -0.02 13.80
CA VAL A 55 0.44 0.01 13.41
C VAL A 55 1.22 1.03 14.24
N ILE A 56 2.46 0.72 14.60
CA ILE A 56 3.32 1.58 15.43
C ILE A 56 4.42 2.17 14.55
N ALA A 57 4.54 3.50 14.55
CA ALA A 57 5.51 4.26 13.78
C ALA A 57 5.64 3.81 12.31
N PRO A 58 4.52 3.74 11.54
CA PRO A 58 4.58 3.34 10.15
C PRO A 58 5.42 4.34 9.35
N GLN A 59 6.31 3.83 8.50
CA GLN A 59 7.20 4.63 7.67
C GLN A 59 6.63 4.76 6.26
N LEU A 60 6.62 5.98 5.71
CA LEU A 60 6.31 6.19 4.30
C LEU A 60 7.45 5.61 3.45
N ARG A 61 7.13 4.64 2.60
CA ARG A 61 8.08 3.89 1.77
C ARG A 61 7.77 3.93 0.28
N GLY A 62 6.61 4.45 -0.09
CA GLY A 62 6.28 4.66 -1.49
C GLY A 62 5.34 5.84 -1.73
N VAL A 63 5.55 6.55 -2.83
CA VAL A 63 4.64 7.61 -3.33
C VAL A 63 4.44 7.41 -4.82
N PHE A 64 3.23 7.06 -5.22
CA PHE A 64 2.93 6.69 -6.59
C PHE A 64 1.77 7.50 -7.17
N THR A 65 1.91 7.91 -8.42
CA THR A 65 0.78 8.30 -9.25
C THR A 65 0.26 7.06 -9.96
N VAL A 66 -1.02 6.74 -9.78
CA VAL A 66 -1.66 5.63 -10.48
C VAL A 66 -2.61 6.21 -11.51
N VAL A 67 -2.41 5.80 -12.76
CA VAL A 67 -3.24 6.19 -13.90
C VAL A 67 -3.91 4.94 -14.45
N VAL A 68 -5.22 5.02 -14.69
CA VAL A 68 -6.02 3.97 -15.34
C VAL A 68 -6.65 4.56 -16.58
N SER A 69 -6.38 3.95 -17.73
CA SER A 69 -6.87 4.40 -19.03
C SER A 69 -7.62 3.27 -19.73
N GLY A 70 -8.72 3.61 -20.41
CA GLY A 70 -9.53 2.67 -21.19
C GLY A 70 -9.92 3.26 -22.54
N PRO A 71 -10.34 2.42 -23.51
CA PRO A 71 -10.65 2.88 -24.87
C PRO A 71 -11.89 3.79 -24.96
N ALA A 72 -12.78 3.76 -23.96
CA ALA A 72 -14.07 4.45 -23.99
C ALA A 72 -14.31 5.39 -22.80
N GLU A 73 -13.37 5.49 -21.86
CA GLU A 73 -13.51 6.29 -20.64
C GLU A 73 -12.35 7.28 -20.49
N PRO A 74 -12.59 8.47 -19.91
CA PRO A 74 -11.51 9.38 -19.58
C PRO A 74 -10.54 8.73 -18.57
N PRO A 75 -9.23 9.01 -18.67
CA PRO A 75 -8.26 8.44 -17.75
C PRO A 75 -8.57 8.86 -16.31
N GLN A 76 -8.51 7.89 -15.39
CA GLN A 76 -8.62 8.12 -13.96
C GLN A 76 -7.23 8.20 -13.35
N GLU A 77 -7.02 9.16 -12.46
CA GLU A 77 -5.75 9.37 -11.77
C GLU A 77 -5.95 9.51 -10.27
N TRP A 78 -5.06 8.90 -9.48
CA TRP A 78 -4.99 9.09 -8.04
C TRP A 78 -3.57 8.96 -7.50
N MET A 79 -3.36 9.49 -6.30
CA MET A 79 -2.14 9.26 -5.53
C MET A 79 -2.28 8.04 -4.63
N HIS A 80 -1.21 7.25 -4.54
CA HIS A 80 -1.07 6.12 -3.64
C HIS A 80 0.15 6.32 -2.75
N PHE A 81 -0.08 6.38 -1.44
CA PHE A 81 0.95 6.46 -0.41
C PHE A 81 1.11 5.08 0.23
N PHE A 82 2.32 4.54 0.19
CA PHE A 82 2.61 3.20 0.69
C PHE A 82 3.43 3.27 1.96
N PHE A 83 2.88 2.76 3.05
CA PHE A 83 3.53 2.67 4.35
C PHE A 83 4.06 1.27 4.61
N TYR A 84 5.00 1.20 5.54
CA TYR A 84 5.59 -0.04 6.03
C TYR A 84 5.73 0.01 7.54
N ALA A 85 5.37 -1.08 8.21
CA ALA A 85 5.46 -1.21 9.66
C ALA A 85 6.07 -2.57 10.04
N ARG A 86 6.84 -2.56 11.13
CA ARG A 86 7.39 -3.77 11.78
C ARG A 86 6.77 -4.05 13.15
N ALA A 87 5.97 -3.12 13.65
CA ALA A 87 5.32 -3.22 14.96
C ALA A 87 3.86 -2.79 14.85
N ALA A 88 3.00 -3.48 15.59
CA ALA A 88 1.59 -3.16 15.74
C ALA A 88 1.10 -3.65 17.12
N SER A 89 0.03 -3.06 17.61
CA SER A 89 -0.71 -3.51 18.80
C SER A 89 -2.16 -3.83 18.45
N GLY A 90 -2.89 -4.42 19.39
CA GLY A 90 -4.29 -4.82 19.20
C GLY A 90 -4.45 -6.31 18.88
N GLN A 91 -5.65 -6.69 18.45
CA GLN A 91 -6.01 -8.07 18.15
C GLN A 91 -6.45 -8.18 16.70
N LEU A 92 -5.75 -9.03 15.95
CA LEU A 92 -6.05 -9.27 14.54
C LEU A 92 -7.45 -9.86 14.38
N VAL A 93 -8.26 -9.23 13.55
CA VAL A 93 -9.51 -9.82 13.06
C VAL A 93 -9.21 -10.79 11.91
N THR A 94 -9.97 -11.87 11.81
CA THR A 94 -9.78 -12.87 10.75
C THR A 94 -10.43 -12.45 9.42
N GLU A 95 -11.46 -11.62 9.49
CA GLU A 95 -12.23 -11.12 8.35
C GLU A 95 -12.80 -9.74 8.70
N SER A 96 -12.78 -8.84 7.74
CA SER A 96 -13.41 -7.52 7.82
C SER A 96 -14.48 -7.40 6.74
N GLN A 97 -15.17 -6.25 6.68
CA GLN A 97 -16.13 -6.00 5.59
C GLN A 97 -15.46 -6.01 4.20
N GLU A 98 -14.14 -5.77 4.15
CA GLU A 98 -13.38 -5.63 2.91
C GLU A 98 -12.82 -6.97 2.40
N GLY A 99 -12.71 -7.98 3.27
CA GLY A 99 -12.30 -9.33 2.88
C GLY A 99 -11.55 -10.10 3.97
N LYS A 100 -10.83 -11.14 3.54
CA LYS A 100 -10.12 -12.07 4.42
C LYS A 100 -8.68 -11.63 4.63
N LEU A 101 -8.21 -11.71 5.87
CA LEU A 101 -6.83 -11.42 6.22
C LEU A 101 -6.03 -12.71 6.34
N ALA A 102 -4.80 -12.71 5.85
CA ALA A 102 -3.88 -13.82 6.02
C ALA A 102 -2.43 -13.35 6.13
N TRP A 103 -1.67 -14.12 6.91
CA TRP A 103 -0.22 -14.02 6.97
C TRP A 103 0.38 -14.81 5.83
N HIS A 104 1.27 -14.17 5.07
CA HIS A 104 2.00 -14.80 3.97
C HIS A 104 3.50 -14.74 4.23
N PRO A 105 4.22 -15.86 4.07
CA PRO A 105 5.68 -15.84 4.05
C PRO A 105 6.20 -14.89 2.97
N VAL A 106 7.21 -14.08 3.29
CA VAL A 106 7.80 -13.12 2.35
C VAL A 106 8.29 -13.80 1.06
N ASP A 107 8.85 -15.00 1.19
CA ASP A 107 9.35 -15.78 0.06
C ASP A 107 8.23 -16.31 -0.86
N GLN A 108 6.97 -16.36 -0.42
CA GLN A 108 5.84 -16.85 -1.23
C GLN A 108 5.09 -15.74 -1.99
N LEU A 109 5.43 -14.47 -1.76
CA LEU A 109 4.68 -13.34 -2.34
C LEU A 109 4.63 -13.34 -3.87
N HIS A 110 5.65 -13.88 -4.52
CA HIS A 110 5.74 -13.96 -5.98
C HIS A 110 4.69 -14.89 -6.61
N HIS A 111 4.09 -15.80 -5.84
CA HIS A 111 3.04 -16.70 -6.30
C HIS A 111 1.62 -16.18 -6.04
N LEU A 112 1.47 -15.16 -5.20
CA LEU A 112 0.15 -14.65 -4.86
C LEU A 112 -0.44 -13.84 -6.03
N PRO A 113 -1.74 -14.03 -6.33
CA PRO A 113 -2.43 -13.15 -7.27
C PRO A 113 -2.54 -11.74 -6.66
N MET A 114 -1.99 -10.74 -7.34
CA MET A 114 -2.00 -9.33 -6.93
C MET A 114 -1.82 -8.45 -8.15
N ALA A 115 -2.04 -7.14 -8.01
CA ALA A 115 -1.67 -6.19 -9.05
C ALA A 115 -0.15 -6.15 -9.24
N GLU A 116 0.32 -6.06 -10.48
CA GLU A 116 1.77 -6.12 -10.77
C GLU A 116 2.54 -4.94 -10.14
N GLY A 117 1.95 -3.75 -10.08
CA GLY A 117 2.58 -2.62 -9.37
C GLY A 117 2.71 -2.87 -7.87
N ASP A 118 1.71 -3.48 -7.22
CA ASP A 118 1.82 -3.86 -5.81
C ASP A 118 2.98 -4.85 -5.61
N ARG A 119 3.12 -5.83 -6.52
CA ARG A 119 4.24 -6.78 -6.50
C ARG A 119 5.60 -6.08 -6.56
N LEU A 120 5.76 -5.13 -7.48
CA LEU A 120 7.00 -4.34 -7.62
C LEU A 120 7.29 -3.53 -6.35
N ILE A 121 6.27 -2.90 -5.75
CA ILE A 121 6.41 -2.15 -4.51
C ILE A 121 6.83 -3.06 -3.36
N LEU A 122 6.16 -4.20 -3.17
CA LEU A 122 6.49 -5.17 -2.11
C LEU A 122 7.92 -5.68 -2.24
N GLN A 123 8.34 -6.04 -3.46
CA GLN A 123 9.70 -6.49 -3.74
C GLN A 123 10.77 -5.46 -3.37
N HIS A 124 10.48 -4.17 -3.58
CA HIS A 124 11.38 -3.09 -3.21
C HIS A 124 11.39 -2.87 -1.69
N VAL A 125 10.23 -2.63 -1.10
CA VAL A 125 10.09 -2.22 0.32
C VAL A 125 10.62 -3.30 1.28
N LEU A 126 10.53 -4.57 0.91
CA LEU A 126 11.06 -5.68 1.72
C LEU A 126 12.59 -5.85 1.64
N ARG A 127 13.27 -5.22 0.66
CA ARG A 127 14.71 -5.37 0.42
C ARG A 127 15.52 -4.08 0.61
N HIS A 128 14.88 -2.93 0.45
CA HIS A 128 15.53 -1.62 0.38
C HIS A 128 14.83 -0.61 1.28
N ASP A 129 15.61 0.28 1.89
CA ASP A 129 15.14 1.32 2.81
C ASP A 129 14.81 2.67 2.17
N GLN A 130 15.19 2.82 0.91
CA GLN A 130 14.95 3.99 0.08
C GLN A 130 13.45 4.17 -0.19
N LEU A 131 13.02 5.44 -0.22
CA LEU A 131 11.68 5.80 -0.63
C LEU A 131 11.52 5.50 -2.12
N LEU A 132 10.50 4.74 -2.49
CA LEU A 132 10.21 4.47 -3.90
C LEU A 132 9.20 5.49 -4.43
N VAL A 133 9.54 6.23 -5.47
CA VAL A 133 8.64 7.22 -6.08
C VAL A 133 8.41 6.85 -7.53
N GLY A 134 7.19 7.02 -8.03
CA GLY A 134 6.95 6.74 -9.43
C GLY A 134 5.51 6.80 -9.91
N ARG A 135 5.28 6.15 -11.04
CA ARG A 135 3.99 6.08 -11.70
C ARG A 135 3.72 4.67 -12.20
N PHE A 136 2.47 4.23 -12.05
CA PHE A 136 1.96 3.03 -12.72
C PHE A 136 0.82 3.41 -13.66
N HIS A 137 0.80 2.81 -14.84
CA HIS A 137 -0.23 3.02 -15.84
C HIS A 137 -0.91 1.70 -16.15
N TYR A 138 -2.23 1.65 -15.99
CA TYR A 138 -3.02 0.43 -16.10
C TYR A 138 -4.13 0.56 -17.15
N THR A 139 -4.58 -0.57 -17.68
CA THR A 139 -5.87 -0.68 -18.36
C THR A 139 -7.04 -0.56 -17.36
N SER A 140 -8.27 -0.33 -17.84
CA SER A 140 -9.49 -0.38 -17.01
C SER A 140 -9.67 -1.69 -16.24
N ASP A 141 -9.10 -2.80 -16.72
CA ASP A 141 -9.10 -4.10 -16.05
C ASP A 141 -7.92 -4.28 -15.08
N PHE A 142 -7.11 -3.25 -14.84
CA PHE A 142 -5.90 -3.25 -14.02
C PHE A 142 -4.80 -4.20 -14.53
N GLN A 143 -4.67 -4.33 -15.85
CA GLN A 143 -3.43 -4.88 -16.44
C GLN A 143 -2.40 -3.77 -16.55
N LEU A 144 -1.18 -4.02 -16.07
CA LEU A 144 -0.10 -3.03 -16.08
C LEU A 144 0.40 -2.82 -17.52
N LEU A 145 0.35 -1.58 -18.00
CA LEU A 145 0.81 -1.18 -19.33
C LEU A 145 2.25 -0.68 -19.30
N ASP A 146 2.53 0.27 -18.40
CA ASP A 146 3.85 0.85 -18.19
C ASP A 146 4.03 1.30 -16.75
N TYR A 147 5.28 1.50 -16.35
CA TYR A 147 5.63 2.12 -15.08
C TYR A 147 6.96 2.88 -15.18
N SER A 148 7.15 3.82 -14.25
CA SER A 148 8.42 4.50 -14.00
C SER A 148 8.64 4.55 -12.50
N LEU A 149 9.78 4.08 -12.02
CA LEU A 149 10.12 3.99 -10.60
C LEU A 149 11.52 4.52 -10.37
N VAL A 150 11.69 5.32 -9.32
CA VAL A 150 12.96 5.92 -8.91
C VAL A 150 13.10 5.76 -7.41
N GLU A 151 14.29 5.36 -6.96
CA GLU A 151 14.66 5.41 -5.56
C GLU A 151 15.01 6.86 -5.20
N ALA A 152 14.22 7.46 -4.33
CA ALA A 152 14.52 8.75 -3.76
C ALA A 152 15.32 8.58 -2.46
N GLU A 153 16.36 9.38 -2.30
CA GLU A 153 17.01 9.55 -1.01
C GLU A 153 15.98 10.09 0.00
N GLN A 154 15.95 9.52 1.21
CA GLN A 154 15.06 10.05 2.24
C GLN A 154 15.48 11.49 2.53
N PRO A 155 14.55 12.47 2.52
CA PRO A 155 14.89 13.83 2.88
C PRO A 155 15.45 13.83 4.30
N GLN A 156 16.65 14.36 4.47
CA GLN A 156 17.18 14.61 5.81
C GLN A 156 16.23 15.56 6.53
N TYR A 157 15.71 15.13 7.67
CA TYR A 157 14.91 15.98 8.53
C TYR A 157 15.77 17.16 8.96
N VAL A 158 15.49 18.35 8.43
CA VAL A 158 16.03 19.61 8.94
C VAL A 158 14.96 20.17 9.88
N PRO A 159 15.18 20.17 11.21
CA PRO A 159 14.24 20.78 12.13
C PRO A 159 14.09 22.26 11.76
N SER A 160 12.86 22.73 11.58
CA SER A 160 12.59 24.15 11.47
C SER A 160 13.00 24.83 12.77
N SER A 161 14.06 25.64 12.73
CA SER A 161 14.37 26.57 13.80
C SER A 161 13.18 27.50 13.98
N LYS A 162 12.60 27.50 15.19
CA LYS A 162 11.56 28.45 15.61
C LYS A 162 12.07 29.90 15.52
#